data_AF-A0AAW6CYJ4-F1
#
_entry.id   AF-A0AAW6CYJ4-F1
#
_cell.length_a   1.000
_cell.length_b   1.000
_cell.length_c   1.000
_cell.angle_alpha   90.00
_cell.angle_beta   90.00
_cell.angle_gamma   90.00
#
_symmetry.space_group_name_H-M   'P 1'
#
loop_
_entity.id
_entity.type
_entity.pdbx_description
1 polymer ?
#
loop_
_entity_poly.entity_id
_entity_poly.type
_entity_poly.pdbx_seq_one_letter_code
_entity_poly.pdbx_strand_id
1 'polypeptide(L)'
;MKIKTMFKAVLSLAVCLTTMLVISVTVSAAEYEEIEMDVSVSSSATYNKYQIDIPHDGHTILFFDISCEYNYQTVITFYDSNGETIGGDPYQETGEGYYWMGKYETYVNKVTEKSVGEIRYYDLPKGKYYIQFNLYASGSSEMPASGTIKISHEHSYSGTVTNEATCTKKGSVKYTCDCSDSYTEEIPLKSHNEVTDYGKAATCTETGLTDGSHCSVCKKVLVAQSEIPKTNHEYNASYKVIKDATCTEKGTIRYYCICGKTKDEELPLTEHEAVIDKAVAATCTKEGKTQGSHCDICNKVIIPQETVPKTDHIAVTDKAVAPTCVNPGKTEGSHCSVCKKVLKEQETIAATGKHKLKHIAEKKATESSSAVQEHWKCSVCDQLFADEKGTIPYKQLLVKDETPLMLIIGISVGALLLIGGAVTVIILILKKKSDKNTDIMGRY
;
A
#
# COMPACT_ATOMS: atom_id res chain seq x y z
N MET A 1 54.38 11.50 52.10
CA MET A 1 53.76 11.10 50.81
C MET A 1 53.39 9.62 50.97
N LYS A 2 52.15 9.35 51.40
CA LYS A 2 51.76 8.05 51.98
C LYS A 2 51.85 6.93 50.93
N ILE A 3 52.52 5.84 51.32
CA ILE A 3 52.64 4.55 50.61
C ILE A 3 51.22 3.98 50.45
N LYS A 4 50.46 4.46 49.46
CA LYS A 4 49.09 4.02 49.17
C LYS A 4 49.01 3.07 47.97
N THR A 5 50.15 2.73 47.36
CA THR A 5 50.18 2.19 46.00
C THR A 5 50.44 0.68 45.86
N MET A 6 50.67 -0.09 46.95
CA MET A 6 51.20 -1.46 46.82
C MET A 6 50.25 -2.62 47.16
N PHE A 7 49.04 -2.39 47.69
CA PHE A 7 48.11 -3.49 48.02
C PHE A 7 46.93 -3.56 47.06
N LYS A 8 47.22 -3.79 45.78
CA LYS A 8 46.18 -4.02 44.74
C LYS A 8 46.06 -5.49 44.30
N ALA A 9 46.69 -6.42 45.01
CA ALA A 9 46.73 -7.82 44.63
C ALA A 9 46.07 -8.71 45.70
N VAL A 10 45.11 -9.52 45.23
CA VAL A 10 44.46 -10.64 45.90
C VAL A 10 43.28 -10.29 46.82
N LEU A 11 42.12 -10.00 46.20
CA LEU A 11 40.87 -10.61 46.68
C LEU A 11 39.94 -10.85 45.49
N SER A 12 39.93 -12.10 45.03
CA SER A 12 38.98 -12.63 44.06
C SER A 12 38.10 -13.64 44.79
N LEU A 13 36.79 -13.59 44.52
CA LEU A 13 35.68 -14.40 45.06
C LEU A 13 35.29 -14.09 46.53
N ALA A 14 34.01 -13.99 46.92
CA ALA A 14 32.75 -14.28 46.24
C ALA A 14 31.65 -13.35 46.78
N VAL A 15 30.76 -12.92 45.87
CA VAL A 15 29.50 -12.23 46.21
C VAL A 15 28.41 -13.28 46.42
N CYS A 16 27.51 -12.98 47.37
CA CYS A 16 26.14 -13.47 47.53
C CYS A 16 25.93 -14.53 48.63
N LEU A 17 25.44 -14.09 49.80
CA LEU A 17 24.23 -14.62 50.42
C LEU A 17 23.72 -13.67 51.52
N THR A 18 22.40 -13.65 51.69
CA THR A 18 21.55 -12.74 52.48
C THR A 18 21.68 -12.85 54.00
N THR A 19 22.90 -12.84 54.52
CA THR A 19 23.17 -12.76 55.96
C THR A 19 24.23 -11.70 56.20
N MET A 20 24.06 -10.87 57.23
CA MET A 20 25.08 -9.95 57.74
C MET A 20 26.35 -10.74 58.08
N LEU A 21 27.16 -11.05 57.07
CA LEU A 21 28.43 -11.72 57.21
C LEU A 21 29.44 -10.61 57.45
N VAL A 22 29.90 -10.47 58.69
CA VAL A 22 31.07 -9.65 59.00
C VAL A 22 32.25 -10.32 58.31
N ILE A 23 32.67 -9.76 57.17
CA ILE A 23 33.88 -10.22 56.48
C ILE A 23 35.04 -9.50 57.18
N SER A 24 35.69 -10.20 58.10
CA SER A 24 36.97 -9.77 58.67
C SER A 24 38.06 -10.01 57.63
N VAL A 25 38.61 -8.93 57.06
CA VAL A 25 39.77 -8.98 56.16
C VAL A 25 40.96 -8.42 56.93
N THR A 26 41.96 -9.26 57.19
CA THR A 26 43.23 -8.83 57.78
C THR A 26 44.12 -8.25 56.68
N VAL A 27 44.22 -6.92 56.62
CA VAL A 27 45.20 -6.21 55.77
C VAL A 27 46.29 -5.67 56.69
N SER A 28 47.46 -6.30 56.67
CA SER A 28 48.62 -5.84 57.43
C SER A 28 49.28 -4.65 56.72
N ALA A 29 48.91 -3.44 57.13
CA ALA A 29 49.77 -2.27 56.99
C ALA A 29 50.25 -1.89 58.40
N ALA A 30 51.53 -1.62 58.56
CA ALA A 30 52.06 -1.09 59.81
C ALA A 30 52.09 0.44 59.70
N GLU A 31 51.22 1.12 60.43
CA GLU A 31 51.40 2.55 60.71
C GLU A 31 52.31 2.70 61.95
N TYR A 32 53.19 3.70 61.92
CA TYR A 32 54.15 3.96 62.99
C TYR A 32 53.90 5.32 63.62
N GLU A 33 53.99 5.37 64.94
CA GLU A 33 54.12 6.61 65.70
C GLU A 33 55.58 6.74 66.16
N GLU A 34 56.22 7.86 65.80
CA GLU A 34 57.61 8.13 66.14
C GLU A 34 57.66 9.03 67.38
N ILE A 35 58.34 8.54 68.42
CA ILE A 35 58.56 9.25 69.67
C ILE A 35 60.05 9.55 69.74
N GLU A 36 60.40 10.82 69.57
CA GLU A 36 61.76 11.31 69.78
C GLU A 36 62.04 11.46 71.28
N MET A 37 63.23 11.07 71.71
CA MET A 37 63.63 11.18 73.11
C MET A 37 65.09 11.52 73.33
N ASP A 38 65.28 12.43 74.28
CA ASP A 38 66.59 12.78 74.82
C ASP A 38 66.85 11.97 76.09
N VAL A 39 67.91 11.14 76.08
CA VAL A 39 68.28 10.28 77.20
C VAL A 39 69.54 10.82 77.88
N SER A 40 69.40 11.36 79.09
CA SER A 40 70.54 11.86 79.85
C SER A 40 71.22 10.74 80.65
N VAL A 41 72.54 10.60 80.52
CA VAL A 41 73.35 9.71 81.37
C VAL A 41 73.81 10.48 82.60
N SER A 42 73.48 10.02 83.82
CA SER A 42 74.12 10.50 85.05
C SER A 42 74.57 9.31 85.92
N SER A 43 75.63 9.51 86.71
CA SER A 43 76.06 8.56 87.75
C SER A 43 75.06 8.49 88.92
N SER A 44 74.00 9.29 88.89
CA SER A 44 72.86 9.25 89.79
C SER A 44 71.55 9.04 89.03
N ALA A 45 71.38 7.88 88.40
CA ALA A 45 70.08 7.25 88.09
C ALA A 45 68.92 8.19 87.72
N THR A 46 69.13 9.17 86.82
CA THR A 46 68.04 9.99 86.31
C THR A 46 67.21 9.16 85.33
N TYR A 47 66.10 8.63 85.83
CA TYR A 47 65.17 7.81 85.08
C TYR A 47 64.26 8.67 84.22
N ASN A 48 64.40 8.60 82.90
CA ASN A 48 63.39 9.15 82.01
C ASN A 48 62.36 8.05 81.73
N LYS A 49 61.20 8.17 82.38
CA LYS A 49 60.00 7.38 82.06
C LYS A 49 59.18 8.17 81.04
N TYR A 50 58.99 7.62 79.86
CA TYR A 50 58.16 8.19 78.81
C TYR A 50 56.82 7.48 78.81
N GLN A 51 55.73 8.23 78.93
CA GLN A 51 54.40 7.67 78.73
C GLN A 51 54.21 7.40 77.24
N ILE A 52 53.68 6.23 76.93
CA ILE A 52 53.19 5.88 75.60
C ILE A 52 51.73 5.44 75.72
N ASP A 53 50.90 5.85 74.77
CA ASP A 53 49.50 5.46 74.68
C ASP A 53 49.39 4.39 73.59
N ILE A 54 49.02 3.16 73.97
CA ILE A 54 48.75 2.07 73.02
C ILE A 54 47.27 2.14 72.65
N PRO A 55 46.91 2.47 71.40
CA PRO A 55 45.53 2.82 71.05
C PRO A 55 44.63 1.61 70.72
N HIS A 56 45.17 0.39 70.72
CA HIS A 56 44.50 -0.86 70.34
C HIS A 56 44.87 -2.01 71.29
N ASP A 57 44.07 -3.07 71.30
CA ASP A 57 44.45 -4.34 71.91
C ASP A 57 45.27 -5.18 70.91
N GLY A 58 46.14 -6.07 71.39
CA GLY A 58 46.78 -7.10 70.57
C GLY A 58 48.25 -6.81 70.22
N HIS A 59 48.65 -7.15 68.99
CA HIS A 59 50.06 -7.19 68.60
C HIS A 59 50.64 -5.78 68.42
N THR A 60 51.60 -5.43 69.27
CA THR A 60 52.35 -4.16 69.24
C THR A 60 53.84 -4.46 69.08
N ILE A 61 54.51 -3.73 68.20
CA ILE A 61 55.97 -3.81 68.01
C ILE A 61 56.56 -2.46 68.41
N LEU A 62 57.49 -2.48 69.36
CA LEU A 62 58.29 -1.32 69.76
C LEU A 62 59.66 -1.42 69.12
N PHE A 63 59.94 -0.58 68.12
CA PHE A 63 61.28 -0.40 67.56
C PHE A 63 62.03 0.67 68.34
N PHE A 64 63.31 0.43 68.64
CA PHE A 64 64.17 1.43 69.25
C PHE A 64 65.46 1.58 68.43
N ASP A 65 65.92 2.82 68.29
CA ASP A 65 67.23 3.19 67.73
C ASP A 65 67.86 4.19 68.69
N ILE A 66 68.85 3.73 69.46
CA ILE A 66 69.47 4.50 70.54
C ILE A 66 70.93 4.73 70.19
N SER A 67 71.33 5.99 70.06
CA SER A 67 72.71 6.38 69.76
C SER A 67 73.47 6.67 71.07
N CYS A 68 74.53 5.91 71.33
CA CYS A 68 75.39 6.04 72.52
C CYS A 68 76.77 5.38 72.30
N GLU A 69 77.77 5.70 73.13
CA GLU A 69 79.12 5.16 72.95
C GLU A 69 79.20 3.63 73.20
N TYR A 70 80.17 2.97 72.58
CA TYR A 70 80.34 1.51 72.61
C TYR A 70 80.41 0.86 74.00
N ASN A 71 80.89 1.56 75.03
CA ASN A 71 81.11 1.00 76.36
C ASN A 71 79.86 1.04 77.27
N TYR A 72 78.68 1.30 76.70
CA TYR A 72 77.44 1.42 77.45
C TYR A 72 76.56 0.20 77.26
N GLN A 73 75.91 -0.20 78.36
CA GLN A 73 74.80 -1.14 78.33
C GLN A 73 73.50 -0.36 78.39
N THR A 74 72.60 -0.61 77.45
CA THR A 74 71.26 -0.01 77.44
C THR A 74 70.26 -1.02 77.97
N VAL A 75 69.49 -0.62 78.98
CA VAL A 75 68.45 -1.43 79.60
C VAL A 75 67.12 -0.73 79.42
N ILE A 76 66.27 -1.34 78.60
CA ILE A 76 64.92 -0.90 78.30
C ILE A 76 63.97 -1.63 79.24
N THR A 77 63.11 -0.89 79.94
CA THR A 77 62.08 -1.48 80.81
C THR A 77 60.73 -0.93 80.43
N PHE A 78 59.76 -1.81 80.23
CA PHE A 78 58.41 -1.46 79.88
C PHE A 78 57.48 -1.71 81.07
N TYR A 79 56.60 -0.75 81.34
CA TYR A 79 55.70 -0.77 82.49
C TYR A 79 54.26 -0.57 82.08
N ASP A 80 53.36 -1.23 82.78
CA ASP A 80 51.92 -0.95 82.72
C ASP A 80 51.58 0.37 83.44
N SER A 81 50.29 0.72 83.40
CA SER A 81 49.79 1.92 84.10
C SER A 81 49.92 1.88 85.62
N ASN A 82 50.09 0.70 86.22
CA ASN A 82 50.28 0.50 87.66
C ASN A 82 51.77 0.53 88.07
N GLY A 83 52.69 0.58 87.10
CA GLY A 83 54.13 0.55 87.32
C GLY A 83 54.73 -0.86 87.42
N GLU A 84 53.97 -1.90 87.06
CA GLU A 84 54.47 -3.27 86.97
C GLU A 84 55.21 -3.50 85.64
N THR A 85 56.31 -4.25 85.68
CA THR A 85 57.11 -4.54 84.48
C THR A 85 56.41 -5.54 83.57
N ILE A 86 56.32 -5.24 82.27
CA ILE A 86 55.73 -6.11 81.25
C ILE A 86 56.83 -6.72 80.40
N GLY A 87 56.72 -8.03 80.15
CA GLY A 87 57.59 -8.73 79.21
C GLY A 87 57.08 -8.66 77.78
N GLY A 88 58.00 -8.48 76.85
CA GLY A 88 57.77 -8.68 75.42
C GLY A 88 58.87 -9.57 74.85
N ASP A 89 58.62 -10.13 73.67
CA ASP A 89 59.55 -10.99 72.97
C ASP A 89 60.53 -10.12 72.15
N PRO A 90 61.81 -10.07 72.53
CA PRO A 90 62.77 -9.24 71.83
C PRO A 90 63.21 -9.88 70.51
N TYR A 91 63.43 -9.05 69.50
CA TYR A 91 64.11 -9.43 68.26
C TYR A 91 65.18 -8.39 67.94
N GLN A 92 66.41 -8.84 67.72
CA GLN A 92 67.56 -7.96 67.46
C GLN A 92 68.06 -8.13 66.04
N GLU A 93 68.24 -7.02 65.32
CA GLU A 93 68.95 -7.02 64.04
C GLU A 93 70.48 -6.97 64.22
N THR A 94 70.97 -6.34 65.30
CA THR A 94 72.40 -6.18 65.56
C THR A 94 72.75 -6.20 67.05
N GLY A 95 73.38 -7.27 67.55
CA GLY A 95 73.91 -7.37 68.92
C GLY A 95 73.56 -8.68 69.65
N GLU A 96 74.19 -8.91 70.80
CA GLU A 96 73.71 -9.87 71.80
C GLU A 96 72.81 -9.10 72.79
N GLY A 97 71.66 -9.65 73.13
CA GLY A 97 70.78 -9.08 74.14
C GLY A 97 70.09 -10.16 74.92
N TYR A 98 69.79 -9.85 76.18
CA TYR A 98 69.22 -10.80 77.11
C TYR A 98 67.98 -10.17 77.74
N TYR A 99 66.88 -10.92 77.73
CA TYR A 99 65.68 -10.58 78.49
C TYR A 99 65.83 -11.17 79.89
N TRP A 100 65.79 -10.31 80.91
CA TRP A 100 65.90 -10.71 82.31
C TRP A 100 64.96 -9.90 83.19
N MET A 101 64.03 -10.58 83.88
CA MET A 101 63.14 -9.98 84.88
C MET A 101 62.38 -8.72 84.41
N GLY A 102 61.74 -8.75 83.22
CA GLY A 102 61.00 -7.58 82.71
C GLY A 102 61.88 -6.47 82.11
N LYS A 103 63.19 -6.69 82.07
CA LYS A 103 64.16 -5.77 81.52
C LYS A 103 64.78 -6.36 80.28
N TYR A 104 64.96 -5.52 79.29
CA TYR A 104 65.59 -5.86 78.05
C TYR A 104 66.94 -5.18 77.94
N GLU A 105 67.99 -5.99 78.00
CA GLU A 105 69.36 -5.51 77.99
C GLU A 105 69.93 -5.66 76.58
N THR A 106 70.50 -4.58 76.06
CA THR A 106 71.09 -4.54 74.74
C THR A 106 72.44 -3.80 74.79
N TYR A 107 73.38 -4.26 73.97
CA TYR A 107 74.70 -3.66 73.85
C TYR A 107 74.78 -2.74 72.64
N VAL A 108 75.67 -1.76 72.75
CA VAL A 108 75.94 -0.83 71.66
C VAL A 108 76.84 -1.52 70.62
N ASN A 109 76.47 -1.41 69.35
CA ASN A 109 77.31 -1.88 68.27
C ASN A 109 78.55 -0.99 68.12
N LYS A 110 79.75 -1.60 68.11
CA LYS A 110 81.04 -0.89 68.05
C LYS A 110 81.24 -0.02 66.81
N VAL A 111 80.61 -0.38 65.70
CA VAL A 111 80.80 0.26 64.40
C VAL A 111 79.80 1.39 64.20
N THR A 112 78.54 1.16 64.59
CA THR A 112 77.46 2.13 64.38
C THR A 112 77.21 3.04 65.57
N GLU A 113 77.79 2.75 66.75
CA GLU A 113 77.51 3.46 68.02
C GLU A 113 76.01 3.54 68.33
N LYS A 114 75.30 2.49 67.93
CA LYS A 114 73.85 2.38 68.07
C LYS A 114 73.46 1.06 68.71
N SER A 115 72.38 1.11 69.47
CA SER A 115 71.64 -0.06 69.90
C SER A 115 70.28 -0.03 69.23
N VAL A 116 70.04 -1.01 68.35
CA VAL A 116 68.85 -1.09 67.48
C VAL A 116 68.19 -2.44 67.66
N GLY A 117 66.88 -2.45 67.76
CA GLY A 117 66.09 -3.68 67.75
C GLY A 117 64.61 -3.40 67.92
N GLU A 118 63.87 -4.47 68.14
CA GLU A 118 62.43 -4.41 68.38
C GLU A 118 62.02 -5.29 69.57
N ILE A 119 60.91 -4.94 70.20
CA ILE A 119 60.26 -5.73 71.24
C ILE A 119 58.82 -5.95 70.80
N ARG A 120 58.41 -7.20 70.66
CA ARG A 120 57.06 -7.59 70.24
C ARG A 120 56.22 -7.95 71.46
N TYR A 121 55.00 -7.44 71.51
CA TYR A 121 53.99 -7.81 72.49
C TYR A 121 52.79 -8.35 71.72
N TYR A 122 52.44 -9.61 71.94
CA TYR A 122 51.40 -10.28 71.12
C TYR A 122 49.96 -9.95 71.56
N ASP A 123 49.74 -9.76 72.86
CA ASP A 123 48.43 -9.53 73.46
C ASP A 123 48.45 -8.33 74.41
N LEU A 124 48.94 -7.17 73.95
CA LEU A 124 49.03 -5.97 74.78
C LEU A 124 47.68 -5.23 74.81
N PRO A 125 47.04 -5.00 75.97
CA PRO A 125 45.79 -4.26 76.02
C PRO A 125 45.96 -2.78 75.63
N LYS A 126 44.90 -2.18 75.09
CA LYS A 126 44.80 -0.74 74.89
C LYS A 126 44.95 -0.02 76.23
N GLY A 127 45.83 0.97 76.29
CA GLY A 127 46.04 1.70 77.53
C GLY A 127 47.30 2.56 77.57
N LYS A 128 47.56 3.09 78.76
CA LYS A 128 48.76 3.86 79.06
C LYS A 128 49.85 2.95 79.57
N TYR A 129 51.03 3.09 78.98
CA TYR A 129 52.23 2.38 79.35
C TYR A 129 53.37 3.35 79.54
N TYR A 130 54.44 2.88 80.18
CA TYR A 130 55.63 3.68 80.38
C TYR A 130 56.85 2.92 79.93
N ILE A 131 57.72 3.56 79.16
CA ILE A 131 59.02 3.01 78.78
C ILE A 131 60.12 3.78 79.48
N GLN A 132 61.10 3.05 79.99
CA GLN A 132 62.25 3.61 80.70
C GLN A 132 63.54 3.10 80.07
N PHE A 133 64.47 4.03 79.89
CA PHE A 133 65.84 3.74 79.44
C PHE A 133 66.80 3.92 80.59
N ASN A 134 67.68 2.94 80.77
CA ASN A 134 68.80 3.04 81.68
C ASN A 134 70.07 2.77 80.89
N LEU A 135 71.05 3.68 80.99
CA LEU A 135 72.36 3.54 80.35
C LEU A 135 73.39 3.34 81.46
N TYR A 136 74.08 2.21 81.45
CA TYR A 136 75.13 1.91 82.43
C TYR A 136 76.50 2.08 81.77
N ALA A 137 77.30 3.01 82.31
CA ALA A 137 78.66 3.30 81.85
C ALA A 137 79.70 2.50 82.64
N SER A 138 80.72 1.97 81.97
CA SER A 138 81.97 1.59 82.62
C SER A 138 82.94 2.79 82.66
N GLY A 139 82.86 3.61 83.71
CA GLY A 139 83.72 4.79 83.91
C GLY A 139 82.94 6.11 83.86
N SER A 140 83.09 6.94 84.89
CA SER A 140 82.24 8.09 85.16
C SER A 140 82.60 9.35 84.35
N SER A 141 81.82 9.66 83.34
CA SER A 141 81.59 11.03 82.84
C SER A 141 80.21 11.12 82.19
N GLU A 142 79.45 12.18 82.46
CA GLU A 142 78.13 12.39 81.84
C GLU A 142 78.28 12.66 80.33
N MET A 143 77.51 11.95 79.51
CA MET A 143 77.40 12.22 78.07
C MET A 143 75.92 12.16 77.64
N PRO A 144 75.50 13.01 76.69
CA PRO A 144 74.14 12.95 76.17
C PRO A 144 74.00 11.72 75.26
N ALA A 145 72.97 10.90 75.50
CA ALA A 145 72.49 9.93 74.54
C ALA A 145 71.16 10.44 73.95
N SER A 146 70.89 10.08 72.71
CA SER A 146 69.60 10.38 72.08
C SER A 146 69.12 9.14 71.34
N GLY A 147 67.81 9.00 71.26
CA GLY A 147 67.22 7.88 70.56
C GLY A 147 65.84 8.22 70.03
N THR A 148 65.37 7.37 69.13
CA THR A 148 63.99 7.39 68.68
C THR A 148 63.36 6.04 68.94
N ILE A 149 62.10 6.07 69.37
CA ILE A 149 61.25 4.89 69.42
C ILE A 149 60.21 5.02 68.33
N LYS A 150 59.96 3.92 67.63
CA LYS A 150 58.80 3.81 66.74
C LYS A 150 57.89 2.72 67.28
N ILE A 151 56.64 3.08 67.55
CA ILE A 151 55.60 2.13 67.92
C ILE A 151 54.88 1.77 66.64
N SER A 152 54.79 0.49 66.32
CA SER A 152 53.92 0.00 65.25
C SER A 152 52.96 -1.06 65.78
N HIS A 153 51.89 -1.27 65.03
CA HIS A 153 51.00 -2.39 65.23
C HIS A 153 50.45 -2.88 63.90
N GLU A 154 49.95 -4.10 63.90
CA GLU A 154 49.25 -4.64 62.74
C GLU A 154 47.77 -4.24 62.80
N HIS A 155 47.25 -3.67 61.71
CA HIS A 155 45.83 -3.37 61.63
C HIS A 155 45.01 -4.64 61.37
N SER A 156 44.13 -4.95 62.31
CA SER A 156 43.00 -5.85 62.08
C SER A 156 41.77 -4.99 61.78
N TYR A 157 41.28 -5.02 60.53
CA TYR A 157 40.11 -4.26 60.12
C TYR A 157 38.84 -5.13 60.11
N SER A 158 37.78 -4.61 60.72
CA SER A 158 36.43 -5.15 60.61
C SER A 158 35.60 -4.31 59.66
N GLY A 159 34.97 -4.94 58.66
CA GLY A 159 34.14 -4.28 57.67
C GLY A 159 32.67 -4.21 58.08
N THR A 160 32.08 -3.03 58.06
CA THR A 160 30.64 -2.82 58.26
C THR A 160 30.03 -2.14 57.02
N VAL A 161 28.97 -2.73 56.45
CA VAL A 161 28.22 -2.09 55.35
C VAL A 161 27.52 -0.86 55.90
N THR A 162 27.91 0.31 55.39
CA THR A 162 27.33 1.60 55.80
C THR A 162 26.20 2.03 54.87
N ASN A 163 26.29 1.69 53.60
CA ASN A 163 25.22 1.88 52.62
C ASN A 163 25.10 0.66 51.73
N GLU A 164 23.90 0.11 51.64
CA GLU A 164 23.59 -0.97 50.71
C GLU A 164 23.65 -0.48 49.26
N ALA A 165 24.25 -1.28 48.38
CA ALA A 165 24.24 -0.97 46.95
C ALA A 165 22.84 -1.19 46.34
N THR A 166 22.49 -0.30 45.41
CA THR A 166 21.27 -0.36 44.59
C THR A 166 21.65 -0.32 43.11
N CYS A 167 20.67 -0.39 42.21
CA CYS A 167 20.91 -0.26 40.76
C CYS A 167 21.09 1.19 40.27
N THR A 168 21.03 2.19 41.17
CA THR A 168 21.26 3.61 40.85
C THR A 168 22.28 4.29 41.74
N LYS A 169 22.56 3.74 42.92
CA LYS A 169 23.55 4.25 43.88
C LYS A 169 24.48 3.13 44.32
N LYS A 170 25.79 3.37 44.22
CA LYS A 170 26.83 2.49 44.76
C LYS A 170 26.63 2.37 46.28
N GLY A 171 26.99 1.23 46.83
CA GLY A 171 27.03 1.03 48.28
C GLY A 171 28.40 1.41 48.83
N SER A 172 28.56 1.29 50.14
CA SER A 172 29.85 1.52 50.81
C SER A 172 30.02 0.57 51.99
N VAL A 173 31.25 0.08 52.16
CA VAL A 173 31.69 -0.66 53.34
C VAL A 173 32.76 0.17 54.05
N LYS A 174 32.60 0.40 55.35
CA LYS A 174 33.58 1.08 56.18
C LYS A 174 34.37 0.03 56.94
N TYR A 175 35.69 0.08 56.81
CA TYR A 175 36.62 -0.75 57.57
C TYR A 175 37.16 0.05 58.74
N THR A 176 37.06 -0.50 59.94
CA THR A 176 37.53 0.13 61.18
C THR A 176 38.49 -0.79 61.92
N CYS A 177 39.58 -0.21 62.41
CA CYS A 177 40.51 -0.86 63.33
C CYS A 177 40.29 -0.32 64.75
N ASP A 178 40.66 -1.08 65.78
CA ASP A 178 40.48 -0.70 67.20
C ASP A 178 41.32 0.53 67.60
N CYS A 179 42.38 0.82 66.83
CA CYS A 179 43.15 2.06 66.92
C CYS A 179 42.41 3.30 66.40
N SER A 180 41.15 3.17 66.00
CA SER A 180 40.28 4.21 65.43
C SER A 180 40.64 4.66 64.01
N ASP A 181 41.67 4.08 63.38
CA ASP A 181 41.87 4.25 61.94
C ASP A 181 40.71 3.63 61.15
N SER A 182 40.36 4.27 60.03
CA SER A 182 39.33 3.76 59.15
C SER A 182 39.49 4.20 57.71
N TYR A 183 39.04 3.33 56.81
CA TYR A 183 38.89 3.64 55.40
C TYR A 183 37.54 3.12 54.87
N THR A 184 37.20 3.48 53.65
CA THR A 184 35.92 3.10 53.02
C THR A 184 36.18 2.62 51.61
N GLU A 185 35.52 1.53 51.24
CA GLU A 185 35.50 1.02 49.87
C GLU A 185 34.10 1.12 49.28
N GLU A 186 34.04 1.32 47.96
CA GLU A 186 32.77 1.36 47.23
C GLU A 186 32.30 -0.05 46.88
N ILE A 187 31.02 -0.34 47.14
CA ILE A 187 30.36 -1.53 46.62
C ILE A 187 29.78 -1.17 45.25
N PRO A 188 30.07 -1.94 44.17
CA PRO A 188 29.56 -1.65 42.84
C PRO A 188 28.02 -1.68 42.81
N LEU A 189 27.45 -1.02 41.79
CA LEU A 189 26.00 -1.02 41.56
C LEU A 189 25.49 -2.45 41.39
N LYS A 190 24.31 -2.72 41.94
CA LYS A 190 23.56 -3.94 41.60
C LYS A 190 23.07 -3.81 40.15
N SER A 191 23.00 -4.93 39.44
CA SER A 191 22.40 -4.97 38.11
C SER A 191 20.93 -4.52 38.15
N HIS A 192 20.43 -3.96 37.04
CA HIS A 192 19.01 -3.65 36.92
C HIS A 192 18.18 -4.94 36.83
N ASN A 193 17.00 -4.95 37.45
CA ASN A 193 16.04 -6.05 37.31
C ASN A 193 15.07 -5.73 36.17
N GLU A 194 15.34 -6.31 35.01
CA GLU A 194 14.63 -6.05 33.76
C GLU A 194 13.21 -6.64 33.76
N VAL A 195 12.26 -5.84 33.30
CA VAL A 195 10.88 -6.23 33.01
C VAL A 195 10.55 -5.76 31.60
N THR A 196 9.97 -6.65 30.80
CA THR A 196 9.56 -6.38 29.42
C THR A 196 8.29 -5.54 29.37
N ASP A 197 8.31 -4.48 28.58
CA ASP A 197 7.17 -3.68 28.21
C ASP A 197 6.69 -4.12 26.82
N TYR A 198 5.64 -4.94 26.79
CA TYR A 198 5.12 -5.48 25.53
C TYR A 198 4.65 -4.37 24.61
N GLY A 199 5.16 -4.39 23.39
CA GLY A 199 4.75 -3.52 22.31
C GLY A 199 3.37 -3.86 21.75
N LYS A 200 2.97 -3.11 20.73
CA LYS A 200 1.71 -3.31 20.01
C LYS A 200 2.01 -3.36 18.51
N ALA A 201 1.55 -4.38 17.81
CA ALA A 201 1.74 -4.46 16.36
C ALA A 201 1.06 -3.27 15.65
N ALA A 202 1.71 -2.78 14.59
CA ALA A 202 1.13 -1.73 13.74
C ALA A 202 -0.06 -2.26 12.92
N THR A 203 -0.95 -1.36 12.55
CA THR A 203 -2.08 -1.63 11.65
C THR A 203 -2.05 -0.64 10.48
N CYS A 204 -2.97 -0.78 9.53
CA CYS A 204 -3.06 0.17 8.41
C CYS A 204 -3.69 1.54 8.81
N THR A 205 -4.14 1.67 10.06
CA THR A 205 -4.73 2.91 10.62
C THR A 205 -3.92 3.50 11.78
N GLU A 206 -3.25 2.67 12.57
CA GLU A 206 -2.48 3.06 13.76
C GLU A 206 -1.03 2.60 13.66
N THR A 207 -0.10 3.42 14.13
CA THR A 207 1.29 2.98 14.34
C THR A 207 1.36 1.93 15.44
N GLY A 208 2.36 1.07 15.37
CA GLY A 208 2.69 0.11 16.41
C GLY A 208 3.80 0.63 17.32
N LEU A 209 4.15 -0.16 18.33
CA LEU A 209 5.28 0.02 19.21
C LEU A 209 6.08 -1.27 19.26
N THR A 210 7.41 -1.16 19.23
CA THR A 210 8.31 -2.29 19.52
C THR A 210 8.20 -2.67 20.99
N ASP A 211 8.64 -3.88 21.34
CA ASP A 211 8.91 -4.22 22.73
C ASP A 211 9.98 -3.28 23.30
N GLY A 212 9.84 -2.94 24.58
CA GLY A 212 10.82 -2.20 25.36
C GLY A 212 11.09 -2.91 26.68
N SER A 213 11.88 -2.29 27.54
CA SER A 213 12.06 -2.80 28.89
C SER A 213 12.43 -1.71 29.89
N HIS A 214 12.05 -1.94 31.15
CA HIS A 214 12.38 -1.05 32.25
C HIS A 214 12.87 -1.84 33.47
N CYS A 215 13.59 -1.15 34.36
CA CYS A 215 13.95 -1.71 35.65
C CYS A 215 12.76 -1.66 36.60
N SER A 216 12.28 -2.80 37.06
CA SER A 216 11.19 -2.89 38.04
C SER A 216 11.44 -2.11 39.34
N VAL A 217 12.70 -1.99 39.77
CA VAL A 217 13.11 -1.35 41.03
C VAL A 217 13.20 0.18 40.89
N CYS A 218 13.99 0.68 39.93
CA CYS A 218 14.24 2.13 39.80
C CYS A 218 13.46 2.81 38.66
N LYS A 219 12.65 2.05 37.91
CA LYS A 219 11.82 2.51 36.78
C LYS A 219 12.60 3.14 35.62
N LYS A 220 13.93 3.04 35.61
CA LYS A 220 14.76 3.45 34.47
C LYS A 220 14.41 2.59 33.25
N VAL A 221 14.15 3.24 32.12
CA VAL A 221 14.00 2.58 30.82
C VAL A 221 15.36 2.03 30.40
N LEU A 222 15.42 0.73 30.13
CA LEU A 222 16.62 0.01 29.71
C LEU A 222 16.67 -0.09 28.19
N VAL A 223 15.53 -0.41 27.58
CA VAL A 223 15.32 -0.39 26.13
C VAL A 223 14.07 0.45 25.86
N ALA A 224 14.22 1.56 25.15
CA ALA A 224 13.10 2.42 24.80
C ALA A 224 12.24 1.79 23.70
N GLN A 225 10.92 1.82 23.86
CA GLN A 225 10.00 1.48 22.77
C GLN A 225 10.16 2.48 21.62
N SER A 226 10.07 1.98 20.40
CA SER A 226 10.13 2.77 19.17
C SER A 226 8.86 2.57 18.36
N GLU A 227 8.46 3.60 17.60
CA GLU A 227 7.27 3.52 16.74
C GLU A 227 7.51 2.60 15.54
N ILE A 228 6.56 1.71 15.28
CA ILE A 228 6.49 0.90 14.06
C ILE A 228 5.54 1.63 13.10
N PRO A 229 5.99 1.99 11.87
CA PRO A 229 5.14 2.64 10.88
C PRO A 229 3.88 1.83 10.57
N LYS A 230 2.82 2.53 10.15
CA LYS A 230 1.57 1.90 9.71
C LYS A 230 1.83 0.93 8.57
N THR A 231 1.12 -0.19 8.58
CA THR A 231 1.15 -1.11 7.44
C THR A 231 0.38 -0.51 6.25
N ASN A 232 0.66 -1.01 5.04
CA ASN A 232 -0.10 -0.60 3.87
C ASN A 232 -1.53 -1.13 3.94
N HIS A 233 -2.45 -0.47 3.23
CA HIS A 233 -3.81 -0.98 3.05
C HIS A 233 -3.76 -2.24 2.18
N GLU A 234 -3.97 -3.39 2.80
CA GLU A 234 -4.24 -4.63 2.07
C GLU A 234 -5.73 -4.66 1.72
N TYR A 235 -5.99 -4.57 0.43
CA TYR A 235 -7.33 -4.71 -0.12
C TYR A 235 -7.55 -6.19 -0.46
N ASN A 236 -8.56 -6.80 0.16
CA ASN A 236 -8.84 -8.22 -0.01
C ASN A 236 -9.14 -8.57 -1.49
N ALA A 237 -8.92 -9.84 -1.87
CA ALA A 237 -9.30 -10.33 -3.20
C ALA A 237 -10.83 -10.34 -3.42
N SER A 238 -11.60 -10.24 -2.34
CA SER A 238 -13.07 -10.15 -2.36
C SER A 238 -13.52 -8.73 -2.70
N TYR A 239 -13.70 -8.46 -3.99
CA TYR A 239 -14.27 -7.21 -4.48
C TYR A 239 -15.81 -7.25 -4.50
N LYS A 240 -16.43 -6.07 -4.57
CA LYS A 240 -17.85 -5.91 -4.88
C LYS A 240 -17.98 -5.19 -6.23
N VAL A 241 -18.78 -5.74 -7.14
CA VAL A 241 -19.17 -5.02 -8.36
C VAL A 241 -20.12 -3.89 -7.97
N ILE A 242 -19.72 -2.66 -8.26
CA ILE A 242 -20.52 -1.46 -8.02
C ILE A 242 -21.35 -1.12 -9.26
N LYS A 243 -20.73 -1.29 -10.43
CA LYS A 243 -21.36 -1.06 -11.73
C LYS A 243 -20.83 -2.09 -12.71
N ASP A 244 -21.71 -2.84 -13.36
CA ASP A 244 -21.32 -3.74 -14.44
C ASP A 244 -20.83 -2.95 -15.66
N ALA A 245 -19.85 -3.50 -16.36
CA ALA A 245 -19.41 -2.93 -17.63
C ALA A 245 -20.43 -3.24 -18.74
N THR A 246 -20.55 -2.32 -19.69
CA THR A 246 -21.32 -2.51 -20.92
C THR A 246 -20.43 -2.23 -22.12
N CYS A 247 -20.96 -2.41 -23.33
CA CYS A 247 -20.22 -2.12 -24.56
C CYS A 247 -20.08 -0.62 -24.86
N THR A 248 -20.65 0.25 -24.01
CA THR A 248 -20.56 1.72 -24.15
C THR A 248 -20.09 2.42 -22.88
N GLU A 249 -20.22 1.79 -21.71
CA GLU A 249 -19.83 2.35 -20.42
C GLU A 249 -18.95 1.38 -19.64
N LYS A 250 -17.83 1.89 -19.11
CA LYS A 250 -16.95 1.09 -18.25
C LYS A 250 -17.67 0.72 -16.95
N GLY A 251 -17.34 -0.47 -16.44
CA GLY A 251 -17.80 -0.93 -15.13
C GLY A 251 -16.89 -0.42 -14.01
N THR A 252 -17.26 -0.71 -12.78
CA THR A 252 -16.46 -0.37 -11.60
C THR A 252 -16.59 -1.45 -10.54
N ILE A 253 -15.46 -1.90 -10.02
CA ILE A 253 -15.38 -2.77 -8.86
C ILE A 253 -14.74 -2.01 -7.69
N ARG A 254 -15.12 -2.40 -6.47
CA ARG A 254 -14.60 -1.83 -5.23
C ARG A 254 -13.99 -2.92 -4.36
N TYR A 255 -12.76 -2.69 -3.94
CA TYR A 255 -12.08 -3.52 -2.95
C TYR A 255 -12.18 -2.90 -1.56
N TYR A 256 -12.13 -3.75 -0.54
CA TYR A 256 -12.26 -3.36 0.86
C TYR A 256 -11.01 -3.72 1.64
N CYS A 257 -10.50 -2.75 2.39
CA CYS A 257 -9.52 -3.02 3.42
C CYS A 257 -10.26 -3.34 4.72
N ILE A 258 -9.65 -4.18 5.57
CA ILE A 258 -10.20 -4.54 6.89
C ILE A 258 -10.46 -3.33 7.79
N CYS A 259 -9.76 -2.20 7.57
CA CYS A 259 -10.00 -0.95 8.30
C CYS A 259 -11.21 -0.14 7.82
N GLY A 260 -11.93 -0.61 6.79
CA GLY A 260 -13.08 0.07 6.21
C GLY A 260 -12.75 1.05 5.07
N LYS A 261 -11.47 1.29 4.75
CA LYS A 261 -11.12 2.03 3.52
C LYS A 261 -11.44 1.23 2.27
N THR A 262 -11.75 1.93 1.20
CA THR A 262 -12.15 1.35 -0.09
C THR A 262 -11.28 1.87 -1.22
N LYS A 263 -11.05 1.03 -2.23
CA LYS A 263 -10.38 1.41 -3.48
C LYS A 263 -11.22 0.96 -4.66
N ASP A 264 -11.45 1.87 -5.60
CA ASP A 264 -12.22 1.59 -6.81
C ASP A 264 -11.29 1.37 -8.00
N GLU A 265 -11.68 0.45 -8.88
CA GLU A 265 -10.97 0.14 -10.12
C GLU A 265 -11.99 0.03 -11.27
N GLU A 266 -11.64 0.59 -12.43
CA GLU A 266 -12.48 0.55 -13.62
C GLU A 266 -12.35 -0.80 -14.32
N LEU A 267 -13.49 -1.41 -14.67
CA LEU A 267 -13.52 -2.56 -15.58
C LEU A 267 -13.50 -2.07 -17.03
N PRO A 268 -12.84 -2.80 -17.95
CA PRO A 268 -12.90 -2.50 -19.38
C PRO A 268 -14.33 -2.64 -19.91
N LEU A 269 -14.60 -2.00 -21.06
CA LEU A 269 -15.86 -2.19 -21.79
C LEU A 269 -16.03 -3.67 -22.17
N THR A 270 -17.27 -4.15 -22.19
CA THR A 270 -17.55 -5.45 -22.79
C THR A 270 -17.43 -5.34 -24.31
N GLU A 271 -17.08 -6.45 -24.95
CA GLU A 271 -17.05 -6.50 -26.41
C GLU A 271 -18.47 -6.36 -26.99
N HIS A 272 -18.57 -5.84 -28.22
CA HIS A 272 -19.85 -5.78 -28.92
C HIS A 272 -20.22 -7.17 -29.45
N GLU A 273 -21.38 -7.68 -29.06
CA GLU A 273 -21.95 -8.87 -29.70
C GLU A 273 -22.66 -8.47 -31.00
N ALA A 274 -22.32 -9.14 -32.10
CA ALA A 274 -22.81 -8.80 -33.42
C ALA A 274 -24.10 -9.54 -33.77
N VAL A 275 -25.15 -8.78 -34.07
CA VAL A 275 -26.39 -9.26 -34.68
C VAL A 275 -26.34 -9.01 -36.17
N ILE A 276 -26.67 -10.04 -36.95
CA ILE A 276 -26.56 -10.02 -38.42
C ILE A 276 -27.75 -9.28 -39.03
N ASP A 277 -27.47 -8.22 -39.79
CA ASP A 277 -28.42 -7.57 -40.68
C ASP A 277 -28.44 -8.30 -42.02
N LYS A 278 -29.50 -9.06 -42.26
CA LYS A 278 -29.63 -9.89 -43.47
C LYS A 278 -29.50 -9.03 -44.74
N ALA A 279 -28.78 -9.57 -45.72
CA ALA A 279 -28.71 -8.99 -47.05
C ALA A 279 -30.11 -8.89 -47.70
N VAL A 280 -30.33 -7.83 -48.45
CA VAL A 280 -31.54 -7.63 -49.25
C VAL A 280 -31.13 -7.67 -50.71
N ALA A 281 -31.57 -8.69 -51.45
CA ALA A 281 -31.21 -8.80 -52.86
C ALA A 281 -31.74 -7.60 -53.67
N ALA A 282 -30.92 -7.11 -54.60
CA ALA A 282 -31.36 -6.09 -55.55
C ALA A 282 -32.40 -6.65 -56.52
N THR A 283 -33.25 -5.78 -57.04
CA THR A 283 -34.23 -6.09 -58.07
C THR A 283 -34.08 -5.10 -59.23
N CYS A 284 -34.80 -5.31 -60.33
CA CYS A 284 -34.80 -4.37 -61.44
C CYS A 284 -35.55 -3.05 -61.16
N THR A 285 -36.09 -2.87 -59.95
CA THR A 285 -36.81 -1.64 -59.56
C THR A 285 -36.25 -0.99 -58.30
N LYS A 286 -35.68 -1.78 -57.38
CA LYS A 286 -35.11 -1.34 -56.09
C LYS A 286 -33.69 -1.85 -55.93
N GLU A 287 -32.80 -1.00 -55.44
CA GLU A 287 -31.45 -1.39 -55.03
C GLU A 287 -31.52 -2.42 -53.89
N GLY A 288 -30.50 -3.27 -53.82
CA GLY A 288 -30.30 -4.20 -52.72
C GLY A 288 -29.38 -3.61 -51.64
N LYS A 289 -29.12 -4.42 -50.61
CA LYS A 289 -28.14 -4.15 -49.56
C LYS A 289 -27.30 -5.39 -49.30
N THR A 290 -26.01 -5.21 -49.05
CA THR A 290 -25.13 -6.29 -48.56
C THR A 290 -25.53 -6.71 -47.15
N GLN A 291 -24.99 -7.85 -46.69
CA GLN A 291 -25.13 -8.24 -45.29
C GLN A 291 -24.31 -7.28 -44.42
N GLY A 292 -24.91 -6.81 -43.32
CA GLY A 292 -24.25 -5.97 -42.31
C GLY A 292 -24.33 -6.60 -40.93
N SER A 293 -23.89 -5.86 -39.92
CA SER A 293 -24.15 -6.21 -38.51
C SER A 293 -24.11 -4.99 -37.61
N HIS A 294 -24.87 -5.06 -36.53
CA HIS A 294 -24.89 -4.07 -35.46
C HIS A 294 -24.78 -4.75 -34.10
N CYS A 295 -24.44 -3.98 -33.08
CA CYS A 295 -24.47 -4.46 -31.70
C CYS A 295 -25.90 -4.49 -31.16
N ASP A 296 -26.35 -5.63 -30.63
CA ASP A 296 -27.71 -5.79 -30.09
C ASP A 296 -28.05 -4.78 -28.98
N ILE A 297 -27.05 -4.51 -28.13
CA ILE A 297 -27.24 -3.72 -26.90
C ILE A 297 -27.26 -2.21 -27.20
N CYS A 298 -26.31 -1.73 -28.02
CA CYS A 298 -26.13 -0.28 -28.23
C CYS A 298 -26.37 0.20 -29.66
N ASN A 299 -26.78 -0.69 -30.58
CA ASN A 299 -27.04 -0.40 -32.00
C ASN A 299 -25.84 0.17 -32.78
N LYS A 300 -24.63 0.14 -32.23
CA LYS A 300 -23.42 0.54 -32.96
C LYS A 300 -23.25 -0.38 -34.17
N VAL A 301 -23.10 0.20 -35.35
CA VAL A 301 -22.80 -0.54 -36.58
C VAL A 301 -21.40 -1.14 -36.47
N ILE A 302 -21.30 -2.46 -36.59
CA ILE A 302 -20.03 -3.21 -36.55
C ILE A 302 -19.54 -3.42 -37.99
N ILE A 303 -20.43 -3.89 -38.86
CA ILE A 303 -20.19 -3.99 -40.31
C ILE A 303 -21.30 -3.20 -41.02
N PRO A 304 -20.99 -2.10 -41.71
CA PRO A 304 -21.99 -1.32 -42.41
C PRO A 304 -22.59 -2.10 -43.59
N GLN A 305 -23.89 -1.91 -43.85
CA GLN A 305 -24.50 -2.35 -45.10
C GLN A 305 -24.14 -1.38 -46.22
N GLU A 306 -23.76 -1.93 -47.37
CA GLU A 306 -23.50 -1.20 -48.60
C GLU A 306 -24.65 -1.41 -49.59
N THR A 307 -24.88 -0.44 -50.47
CA THR A 307 -25.93 -0.55 -51.50
C THR A 307 -25.47 -1.44 -52.64
N VAL A 308 -26.36 -2.34 -53.07
CA VAL A 308 -26.14 -3.19 -54.25
C VAL A 308 -26.96 -2.61 -55.41
N PRO A 309 -26.33 -2.26 -56.55
CA PRO A 309 -27.04 -1.70 -57.70
C PRO A 309 -28.21 -2.57 -58.16
N LYS A 310 -29.22 -1.93 -58.77
CA LYS A 310 -30.37 -2.62 -59.37
C LYS A 310 -29.90 -3.65 -60.39
N THR A 311 -30.58 -4.79 -60.45
CA THR A 311 -30.34 -5.76 -61.53
C THR A 311 -30.88 -5.20 -62.83
N ASP A 312 -30.29 -5.59 -63.96
CA ASP A 312 -30.81 -5.19 -65.26
C ASP A 312 -32.22 -5.72 -65.52
N HIS A 313 -32.97 -5.02 -66.37
CA HIS A 313 -34.25 -5.51 -66.84
C HIS A 313 -34.04 -6.67 -67.82
N ILE A 314 -34.62 -7.83 -67.53
CA ILE A 314 -34.64 -8.96 -68.46
C ILE A 314 -35.77 -8.74 -69.46
N ALA A 315 -35.43 -8.50 -70.73
CA ALA A 315 -36.40 -8.25 -71.78
C ALA A 315 -37.12 -9.53 -72.23
N VAL A 316 -38.44 -9.44 -72.37
CA VAL A 316 -39.29 -10.41 -73.05
C VAL A 316 -39.89 -9.73 -74.26
N THR A 317 -39.77 -10.37 -75.42
CA THR A 317 -40.27 -9.84 -76.68
C THR A 317 -41.80 -9.97 -76.76
N ASP A 318 -42.45 -8.83 -77.01
CA ASP A 318 -43.86 -8.78 -77.38
C ASP A 318 -43.96 -8.91 -78.90
N LYS A 319 -44.47 -10.06 -79.36
CA LYS A 319 -44.54 -10.37 -80.79
C LYS A 319 -45.28 -9.27 -81.56
N ALA A 320 -44.74 -8.91 -82.72
CA ALA A 320 -45.43 -8.05 -83.66
C ALA A 320 -46.76 -8.66 -84.08
N VAL A 321 -47.77 -7.81 -84.22
CA VAL A 321 -49.08 -8.18 -84.77
C VAL A 321 -49.18 -7.52 -86.13
N ALA A 322 -49.22 -8.30 -87.20
CA ALA A 322 -49.31 -7.75 -88.54
C ALA A 322 -50.63 -6.97 -88.73
N PRO A 323 -50.61 -5.80 -89.40
CA PRO A 323 -51.82 -5.10 -89.76
C PRO A 323 -52.67 -5.96 -90.71
N THR A 324 -53.98 -5.87 -90.54
CA THR A 324 -54.95 -6.48 -91.46
C THR A 324 -55.54 -5.41 -92.38
N CYS A 325 -56.49 -5.76 -93.25
CA CYS A 325 -57.15 -4.79 -94.11
C CYS A 325 -58.02 -3.77 -93.35
N VAL A 326 -58.43 -4.07 -92.11
CA VAL A 326 -59.28 -3.17 -91.29
C VAL A 326 -58.71 -2.84 -89.91
N ASN A 327 -57.95 -3.75 -89.29
CA ASN A 327 -57.35 -3.50 -87.97
C ASN A 327 -55.87 -3.11 -88.11
N PRO A 328 -55.42 -2.03 -87.42
CA PRO A 328 -54.01 -1.69 -87.35
C PRO A 328 -53.21 -2.82 -86.68
N GLY A 329 -51.96 -2.96 -87.11
CA GLY A 329 -50.98 -3.85 -86.51
C GLY A 329 -50.21 -3.17 -85.37
N LYS A 330 -49.32 -3.92 -84.74
CA LYS A 330 -48.34 -3.42 -83.77
C LYS A 330 -46.95 -3.90 -84.13
N THR A 331 -45.96 -3.02 -84.03
CA THR A 331 -44.54 -3.40 -84.16
C THR A 331 -44.12 -4.32 -83.01
N GLU A 332 -42.96 -4.97 -83.15
CA GLU A 332 -42.37 -5.75 -82.07
C GLU A 332 -41.89 -4.83 -80.93
N GLY A 333 -42.42 -5.07 -79.74
CA GLY A 333 -42.05 -4.38 -78.51
C GLY A 333 -41.34 -5.31 -77.53
N SER A 334 -41.03 -4.79 -76.34
CA SER A 334 -40.54 -5.64 -75.25
C SER A 334 -40.90 -5.07 -73.88
N HIS A 335 -41.11 -5.96 -72.92
CA HIS A 335 -41.33 -5.62 -71.52
C HIS A 335 -40.39 -6.43 -70.62
N CYS A 336 -40.17 -5.94 -69.40
CA CYS A 336 -39.37 -6.68 -68.42
C CYS A 336 -40.14 -7.92 -67.92
N SER A 337 -39.54 -9.11 -67.98
CA SER A 337 -40.15 -10.35 -67.50
C SER A 337 -40.64 -10.25 -66.05
N VAL A 338 -39.84 -9.57 -65.21
CA VAL A 338 -40.01 -9.47 -63.75
C VAL A 338 -41.00 -8.37 -63.37
N CYS A 339 -40.72 -7.10 -63.73
CA CYS A 339 -41.50 -5.96 -63.25
C CYS A 339 -42.54 -5.42 -64.25
N LYS A 340 -42.64 -6.02 -65.44
CA LYS A 340 -43.58 -5.64 -66.52
C LYS A 340 -43.41 -4.22 -67.05
N LYS A 341 -42.39 -3.47 -66.63
CA LYS A 341 -42.02 -2.19 -67.24
C LYS A 341 -41.77 -2.39 -68.74
N VAL A 342 -42.38 -1.56 -69.57
CA VAL A 342 -42.14 -1.53 -71.01
C VAL A 342 -40.71 -1.03 -71.25
N LEU A 343 -39.92 -1.82 -71.98
CA LEU A 343 -38.52 -1.52 -72.33
C LEU A 343 -38.41 -0.95 -73.74
N LYS A 344 -39.27 -1.44 -74.64
CA LYS A 344 -39.47 -0.92 -75.98
C LYS A 344 -40.96 -0.87 -76.27
N GLU A 345 -41.49 0.32 -76.52
CA GLU A 345 -42.91 0.51 -76.81
C GLU A 345 -43.29 -0.12 -78.15
N GLN A 346 -44.50 -0.69 -78.22
CA GLN A 346 -45.09 -1.09 -79.48
C GLN A 346 -45.70 0.13 -80.17
N GLU A 347 -45.31 0.35 -81.43
CA GLU A 347 -45.89 1.37 -82.28
C GLU A 347 -47.03 0.77 -83.11
N THR A 348 -48.07 1.55 -83.34
CA THR A 348 -49.20 1.13 -84.18
C THR A 348 -48.85 1.25 -85.65
N ILE A 349 -49.01 0.16 -86.41
CA ILE A 349 -48.89 0.15 -87.87
C ILE A 349 -50.30 0.30 -88.44
N ALA A 350 -50.53 1.28 -89.32
CA ALA A 350 -51.84 1.47 -89.95
C ALA A 350 -52.32 0.19 -90.67
N ALA A 351 -53.64 0.00 -90.71
CA ALA A 351 -54.26 -1.07 -91.50
C ALA A 351 -53.81 -0.97 -92.96
N THR A 352 -53.64 -2.10 -93.64
CA THR A 352 -53.03 -2.11 -94.98
C THR A 352 -53.92 -1.45 -96.04
N GLY A 353 -55.24 -1.38 -95.82
CA GLY A 353 -56.22 -0.89 -96.80
C GLY A 353 -56.25 -1.70 -98.11
N LYS A 354 -55.51 -2.81 -98.19
CA LYS A 354 -55.43 -3.67 -99.37
C LYS A 354 -56.43 -4.79 -99.23
N HIS A 355 -57.50 -4.73 -100.01
CA HIS A 355 -58.54 -5.73 -100.01
C HIS A 355 -58.27 -6.79 -101.08
N LYS A 356 -58.21 -8.07 -100.68
CA LYS A 356 -58.21 -9.18 -101.63
C LYS A 356 -59.64 -9.45 -102.07
N LEU A 357 -60.03 -8.82 -103.16
CA LEU A 357 -61.40 -8.82 -103.64
C LEU A 357 -61.71 -10.03 -104.53
N LYS A 358 -62.92 -10.57 -104.36
CA LYS A 358 -63.52 -11.55 -105.24
C LYS A 358 -64.67 -10.88 -105.98
N HIS A 359 -64.65 -10.94 -107.30
CA HIS A 359 -65.70 -10.42 -108.16
C HIS A 359 -67.00 -11.21 -108.00
N ILE A 360 -68.12 -10.48 -107.95
CA ILE A 360 -69.47 -11.02 -107.95
C ILE A 360 -70.21 -10.33 -109.10
N ALA A 361 -70.42 -11.10 -110.17
CA ALA A 361 -71.07 -10.62 -111.37
C ALA A 361 -72.53 -10.23 -111.13
N GLU A 362 -73.01 -9.28 -111.92
CA GLU A 362 -74.41 -8.85 -111.92
C GLU A 362 -75.35 -10.04 -112.19
N LYS A 363 -76.47 -10.09 -111.45
CA LYS A 363 -77.57 -11.02 -111.70
C LYS A 363 -78.88 -10.25 -111.72
N LYS A 364 -79.55 -10.23 -112.88
CA LYS A 364 -80.84 -9.56 -113.07
C LYS A 364 -81.93 -10.21 -112.21
N ALA A 365 -82.88 -9.39 -111.75
CA ALA A 365 -84.00 -9.86 -110.95
C ALA A 365 -84.86 -10.87 -111.72
N THR A 366 -85.36 -11.88 -111.00
CA THR A 366 -86.41 -12.79 -111.44
C THR A 366 -87.58 -12.69 -110.47
N GLU A 367 -88.76 -13.24 -110.80
CA GLU A 367 -89.97 -13.19 -109.95
C GLU A 367 -89.76 -13.74 -108.52
N SER A 368 -88.62 -14.38 -108.24
CA SER A 368 -88.28 -14.95 -106.92
C SER A 368 -86.91 -14.50 -106.35
N SER A 369 -86.22 -13.53 -106.94
CA SER A 369 -85.00 -12.95 -106.33
C SER A 369 -84.70 -11.52 -106.79
N SER A 370 -84.30 -10.66 -105.85
CA SER A 370 -83.91 -9.27 -106.08
C SER A 370 -82.61 -9.18 -106.90
N ALA A 371 -82.51 -8.18 -107.77
CA ALA A 371 -81.31 -7.95 -108.59
C ALA A 371 -80.07 -7.75 -107.72
N VAL A 372 -78.96 -8.40 -108.11
CA VAL A 372 -77.63 -8.20 -107.52
C VAL A 372 -76.84 -7.38 -108.52
N GLN A 373 -76.50 -6.13 -108.16
CA GLN A 373 -75.59 -5.33 -108.99
C GLN A 373 -74.16 -5.89 -108.83
N GLU A 374 -73.37 -5.71 -109.87
CA GLU A 374 -71.96 -6.11 -109.89
C GLU A 374 -71.20 -5.48 -108.71
N HIS A 375 -70.49 -6.29 -107.94
CA HIS A 375 -69.69 -5.83 -106.81
C HIS A 375 -68.53 -6.78 -106.51
N TRP A 376 -67.61 -6.29 -105.69
CA TRP A 376 -66.41 -7.01 -105.26
C TRP A 376 -66.43 -7.21 -103.75
N LYS A 377 -66.32 -8.45 -103.29
CA LYS A 377 -66.29 -8.77 -101.85
C LYS A 377 -64.88 -9.09 -101.39
N CYS A 378 -64.42 -8.46 -100.32
CA CYS A 378 -63.13 -8.80 -99.73
C CYS A 378 -63.21 -10.17 -99.06
N SER A 379 -62.34 -11.09 -99.50
CA SER A 379 -62.23 -12.44 -98.95
C SER A 379 -61.64 -12.49 -97.53
N VAL A 380 -61.13 -11.36 -97.01
CA VAL A 380 -60.45 -11.29 -95.71
C VAL A 380 -61.28 -10.55 -94.64
N CYS A 381 -61.96 -9.46 -94.99
CA CYS A 381 -62.80 -8.69 -94.04
C CYS A 381 -64.29 -8.67 -94.39
N ASP A 382 -64.71 -9.40 -95.42
CA ASP A 382 -66.10 -9.45 -95.93
C ASP A 382 -66.72 -8.12 -96.39
N GLN A 383 -65.98 -7.00 -96.34
CA GLN A 383 -66.43 -5.71 -96.86
C GLN A 383 -66.67 -5.76 -98.37
N LEU A 384 -67.69 -5.02 -98.83
CA LEU A 384 -68.13 -4.97 -100.23
C LEU A 384 -67.67 -3.66 -100.89
N PHE A 385 -67.23 -3.75 -102.15
CA PHE A 385 -66.68 -2.67 -102.94
C PHE A 385 -67.32 -2.60 -104.32
N ALA A 386 -67.52 -1.40 -104.84
CA ALA A 386 -68.10 -1.16 -106.16
C ALA A 386 -67.06 -1.23 -107.29
N ASP A 387 -65.77 -1.37 -106.96
CA ASP A 387 -64.66 -1.40 -107.90
C ASP A 387 -63.68 -2.54 -107.63
N GLU A 388 -63.00 -3.02 -108.67
CA GLU A 388 -62.00 -4.08 -108.59
C GLU A 388 -60.78 -3.71 -107.72
N LYS A 389 -60.51 -2.40 -107.56
CA LYS A 389 -59.39 -1.90 -106.75
C LYS A 389 -59.74 -1.79 -105.26
N GLY A 390 -61.00 -1.96 -104.87
CA GLY A 390 -61.44 -1.96 -103.48
C GLY A 390 -61.28 -0.61 -102.80
N THR A 391 -61.42 0.47 -103.57
CA THR A 391 -61.26 1.84 -103.09
C THR A 391 -62.61 2.53 -102.86
N ILE A 392 -63.68 2.03 -103.48
CA ILE A 392 -65.03 2.58 -103.42
C ILE A 392 -65.93 1.58 -102.68
N PRO A 393 -66.41 1.90 -101.46
CA PRO A 393 -67.36 1.05 -100.76
C PRO A 393 -68.63 0.83 -101.58
N TYR A 394 -69.10 -0.41 -101.66
CA TYR A 394 -70.30 -0.76 -102.42
C TYR A 394 -71.54 -0.17 -101.74
N LYS A 395 -72.29 0.67 -102.48
CA LYS A 395 -73.51 1.31 -102.00
C LYS A 395 -74.67 0.90 -102.89
N GLN A 396 -75.55 0.04 -102.38
CA GLN A 396 -76.72 -0.48 -103.09
C GLN A 396 -77.76 0.64 -103.31
N LEU A 397 -78.03 1.03 -104.56
CA LEU A 397 -79.07 1.99 -104.93
C LEU A 397 -80.32 1.22 -105.44
N LEU A 398 -81.44 1.34 -104.75
CA LEU A 398 -82.75 0.73 -105.08
C LEU A 398 -83.44 1.51 -106.22
N VAL A 399 -83.92 0.82 -107.26
CA VAL A 399 -84.68 1.39 -108.40
C VAL A 399 -86.18 1.36 -108.08
N LYS A 400 -86.87 2.50 -108.30
CA LYS A 400 -88.32 2.74 -108.11
C LYS A 400 -89.16 2.13 -109.24
N ASP A 401 -90.38 1.68 -108.92
CA ASP A 401 -91.46 1.44 -109.90
C ASP A 401 -92.72 2.22 -109.48
N GLU A 402 -93.36 2.90 -110.43
CA GLU A 402 -94.59 3.69 -110.23
C GLU A 402 -95.81 2.94 -110.76
N THR A 403 -96.87 2.79 -109.96
CA THR A 403 -98.27 2.61 -110.42
C THR A 403 -99.25 3.18 -109.37
N PRO A 404 -100.38 3.82 -109.76
CA PRO A 404 -101.36 4.39 -108.83
C PRO A 404 -102.59 3.49 -108.64
N LEU A 405 -103.12 3.31 -107.42
CA LEU A 405 -104.49 2.85 -107.22
C LEU A 405 -105.10 3.29 -105.88
N MET A 406 -106.43 3.44 -105.94
CA MET A 406 -107.41 4.02 -105.03
C MET A 406 -107.44 3.57 -103.55
N LEU A 407 -107.83 4.54 -102.70
CA LEU A 407 -108.98 4.55 -101.77
C LEU A 407 -109.33 3.24 -101.03
N ILE A 408 -109.12 3.18 -99.71
CA ILE A 408 -110.10 2.69 -98.71
C ILE A 408 -109.96 3.53 -97.44
N ILE A 409 -111.11 4.00 -96.97
CA ILE A 409 -111.38 4.83 -95.79
C ILE A 409 -111.38 3.96 -94.52
N GLY A 410 -110.84 4.48 -93.42
CA GLY A 410 -110.99 3.92 -92.07
C GLY A 410 -110.72 4.99 -91.01
N ILE A 411 -111.79 5.55 -90.45
CA ILE A 411 -111.85 6.63 -89.47
C ILE A 411 -111.64 6.11 -88.03
N SER A 412 -110.89 6.84 -87.20
CA SER A 412 -111.21 7.20 -85.79
C SER A 412 -110.18 8.24 -85.30
N VAL A 413 -110.51 9.55 -85.22
CA VAL A 413 -111.08 10.30 -84.06
C VAL A 413 -110.32 10.02 -82.76
N GLY A 414 -109.76 10.95 -81.98
CA GLY A 414 -109.61 12.42 -81.98
C GLY A 414 -108.36 12.75 -81.13
N ALA A 415 -107.98 13.96 -80.71
CA ALA A 415 -108.58 15.29 -80.60
C ALA A 415 -107.40 16.27 -80.39
N LEU A 416 -107.28 17.36 -81.17
CA LEU A 416 -107.58 18.76 -80.79
C LEU A 416 -106.68 19.36 -79.68
N LEU A 417 -105.80 20.32 -80.05
CA LEU A 417 -105.81 21.76 -79.69
C LEU A 417 -104.85 22.10 -78.53
N LEU A 418 -104.13 23.24 -78.42
CA LEU A 418 -104.05 24.52 -79.13
C LEU A 418 -102.93 25.39 -78.48
N ILE A 419 -102.34 26.31 -79.27
CA ILE A 419 -101.86 27.69 -78.96
C ILE A 419 -100.69 27.82 -77.95
N GLY A 420 -99.49 28.29 -78.31
CA GLY A 420 -99.08 29.69 -78.60
C GLY A 420 -98.16 30.13 -77.45
N GLY A 421 -96.95 30.66 -77.59
CA GLY A 421 -96.40 31.71 -78.43
C GLY A 421 -95.51 32.57 -77.50
N ALA A 422 -94.24 32.80 -77.85
CA ALA A 422 -93.43 33.98 -77.49
C ALA A 422 -91.96 33.77 -77.91
N VAL A 423 -91.53 34.60 -78.85
CA VAL A 423 -90.14 34.85 -79.24
C VAL A 423 -89.59 35.93 -78.32
N THR A 424 -88.38 35.77 -77.78
CA THR A 424 -87.45 36.89 -77.57
C THR A 424 -86.01 36.40 -77.51
N VAL A 425 -85.19 37.02 -78.37
CA VAL A 425 -83.74 36.93 -78.48
C VAL A 425 -83.09 37.96 -77.55
N ILE A 426 -82.03 37.59 -76.82
CA ILE A 426 -81.00 38.54 -76.36
C ILE A 426 -79.61 37.94 -76.59
N ILE A 427 -78.76 38.78 -77.19
CA ILE A 427 -77.39 38.58 -77.66
C ILE A 427 -76.38 39.04 -76.58
N LEU A 428 -75.33 38.22 -76.38
CA LEU A 428 -73.92 38.47 -75.98
C LEU A 428 -73.55 39.59 -74.98
N ILE A 429 -72.67 39.30 -74.01
CA ILE A 429 -71.23 39.71 -73.95
C ILE A 429 -70.58 39.43 -72.56
N LEU A 430 -69.55 38.58 -72.58
CA LEU A 430 -68.23 38.58 -71.90
C LEU A 430 -68.04 38.77 -70.36
N LYS A 431 -67.57 37.66 -69.74
CA LYS A 431 -66.20 37.40 -69.20
C LYS A 431 -65.81 37.96 -67.81
N LYS A 432 -65.50 37.04 -66.87
CA LYS A 432 -64.14 36.74 -66.31
C LYS A 432 -64.12 36.47 -64.78
N LYS A 433 -63.48 35.34 -64.40
CA LYS A 433 -62.79 35.00 -63.11
C LYS A 433 -63.67 35.01 -61.84
N SER A 434 -63.39 34.29 -60.75
CA SER A 434 -62.35 33.40 -60.20
C SER A 434 -63.10 32.63 -59.08
N ASP A 435 -62.91 31.35 -58.77
CA ASP A 435 -61.87 30.73 -57.92
C ASP A 435 -62.32 29.24 -57.81
N LYS A 436 -61.51 28.20 -58.05
CA LYS A 436 -60.33 27.70 -57.32
C LYS A 436 -60.51 27.43 -55.83
N ASN A 437 -60.36 26.12 -55.53
CA ASN A 437 -59.52 25.52 -54.47
C ASN A 437 -60.10 25.51 -53.04
N THR A 438 -59.79 24.59 -52.12
CA THR A 438 -58.71 23.59 -51.85
C THR A 438 -59.21 22.75 -50.64
N ASP A 439 -58.75 21.57 -50.21
CA ASP A 439 -57.41 20.98 -49.95
C ASP A 439 -57.56 19.42 -49.98
N ILE A 440 -56.70 18.54 -50.52
CA ILE A 440 -55.27 18.16 -50.33
C ILE A 440 -54.96 17.39 -49.02
N MET A 441 -54.43 16.14 -49.13
CA MET A 441 -53.12 15.68 -48.62
C MET A 441 -53.02 14.13 -48.49
N GLY A 442 -51.93 13.54 -49.02
CA GLY A 442 -51.26 12.41 -48.34
C GLY A 442 -50.94 11.13 -49.15
N ARG A 443 -49.66 11.02 -49.57
CA ARG A 443 -48.83 9.82 -49.83
C ARG A 443 -49.27 8.87 -50.96
N TYR A 444 -48.43 8.45 -51.90
CA TYR A 444 -47.07 8.78 -52.36
C TYR A 444 -46.97 8.29 -53.81
#